data_AF-A0A1E5LJ03-F1
#
_entry.id   AF-A0A1E5LJ03-F1
#
_cell.length_a   1.000
_cell.length_b   1.000
_cell.length_c   1.000
_cell.angle_alpha   90.00
_cell.angle_beta   90.00
_cell.angle_gamma   90.00
#
_symmetry.space_group_name_H-M   'P 1'
#
loop_
_entity.id
_entity.type
_entity.pdbx_description
1 polymer ?
#
loop_
_entity_poly.entity_id
_entity_poly.type
_entity_poly.pdbx_seq_one_letter_code
_entity_poly.pdbx_strand_id
1 'polypeptide(L)'
;MSQLQVEIRQNGEQYEVVPKKGKTLLEAAIIQEVPLDFKCQKGNCKRCVIELLSGKELLNSPTEKEYEKIPEDLDGGFRLACQVTPI
;
A
#
# COMPACT_ATOMS: atom_id res chain seq x y z
N MET A 1 -4.74 -0.12 24.05
CA MET A 1 -4.40 0.87 23.00
C MET A 1 -4.41 0.10 21.70
N SER A 2 -5.47 0.23 20.90
CA SER A 2 -5.59 -0.47 19.62
C SER A 2 -4.57 0.13 18.65
N GLN A 3 -3.61 -0.68 18.20
CA GLN A 3 -2.71 -0.30 17.12
C GLN A 3 -3.54 -0.13 15.83
N LEU A 4 -3.41 1.02 15.19
CA LEU A 4 -4.02 1.31 13.90
C LEU A 4 -3.16 0.62 12.82
N GLN A 5 -3.54 -0.60 12.45
CA GLN A 5 -2.87 -1.41 11.43
C GLN A 5 -3.74 -1.51 10.18
N VAL A 6 -3.10 -1.74 9.04
CA VAL A 6 -3.78 -2.02 7.77
C VAL A 6 -3.47 -3.45 7.35
N GLU A 7 -4.50 -4.17 6.93
CA GLU A 7 -4.34 -5.49 6.32
C GLU A 7 -4.26 -5.35 4.81
N ILE A 8 -3.24 -5.99 4.24
CA ILE A 8 -2.98 -5.95 2.80
C ILE A 8 -2.78 -7.36 2.27
N ARG A 9 -3.01 -7.55 0.97
CA ARG A 9 -2.70 -8.80 0.27
C ARG A 9 -1.82 -8.54 -0.94
N GLN A 10 -0.82 -9.39 -1.13
CA GLN A 10 0.04 -9.41 -2.31
C GLN A 10 0.39 -10.84 -2.71
N ASN A 11 0.27 -11.16 -3.99
CA ASN A 11 0.57 -12.50 -4.54
C ASN A 11 -0.17 -13.65 -3.83
N GLY A 12 -1.36 -13.37 -3.27
CA GLY A 12 -2.17 -14.35 -2.54
C GLY A 12 -1.86 -14.45 -1.04
N GLU A 13 -0.83 -13.78 -0.55
CA GLU A 13 -0.45 -13.75 0.86
C GLU A 13 -0.95 -12.48 1.55
N GLN A 14 -1.37 -12.61 2.81
CA GLN A 14 -1.87 -11.50 3.63
C GLN A 14 -0.82 -11.03 4.62
N TYR A 15 -0.76 -9.72 4.82
CA TYR A 15 0.19 -9.06 5.70
C TYR A 15 -0.48 -7.95 6.50
N GLU A 16 0.00 -7.76 7.72
CA GLU A 16 -0.36 -6.62 8.55
C GLU A 16 0.78 -5.60 8.52
N VAL A 17 0.45 -4.34 8.26
CA VAL A 17 1.42 -3.25 8.24
C VAL A 17 0.89 -2.13 9.14
N VAL A 18 1.70 -1.67 10.08
CA VAL A 18 1.40 -0.46 10.84
C VAL A 18 1.84 0.77 10.03
N PRO A 19 0.93 1.63 9.56
CA PRO A 19 1.32 2.84 8.84
C PRO A 19 2.10 3.80 9.74
N LYS A 20 3.06 4.53 9.14
CA LYS A 20 3.89 5.50 9.86
C LYS A 20 3.86 6.86 9.18
N LYS A 21 3.58 7.92 9.96
CA LYS A 21 3.56 9.29 9.42
C LYS A 21 4.88 9.65 8.76
N GLY A 22 4.81 10.33 7.62
CA GLY A 22 5.96 10.70 6.79
C GLY A 22 6.61 9.53 6.05
N LYS A 23 5.99 8.35 6.05
CA LYS A 23 6.43 7.17 5.32
C LYS A 23 5.31 6.63 4.44
N THR A 24 5.69 6.09 3.30
CA THR A 24 4.78 5.30 2.46
C THR A 24 4.48 3.97 3.13
N LEU A 25 3.39 3.33 2.73
CA LEU A 25 3.04 2.00 3.22
C LEU A 25 4.11 0.98 2.88
N LEU A 26 4.74 1.11 1.69
CA LEU A 26 5.88 0.29 1.30
C LEU A 26 7.09 0.48 2.23
N GLU A 27 7.45 1.72 2.57
CA GLU A 27 8.56 1.96 3.50
C GLU A 27 8.25 1.42 4.89
N ALA A 28 7.00 1.55 5.35
CA ALA A 28 6.57 0.99 6.63
C ALA A 28 6.67 -0.55 6.63
N ALA A 29 6.26 -1.20 5.54
CA ALA A 29 6.37 -2.65 5.36
C ALA A 29 7.84 -3.12 5.38
N ILE A 30 8.73 -2.41 4.68
CA ILE A 30 10.17 -2.72 4.67
C ILE A 30 10.77 -2.61 6.08
N ILE A 31 10.42 -1.55 6.84
CA ILE A 31 10.89 -1.37 8.23
C ILE A 31 10.38 -2.48 9.14
N GLN A 32 9.19 -3.00 8.87
CA GLN A 32 8.55 -4.09 9.62
C GLN A 32 8.94 -5.48 9.10
N GLU A 33 9.89 -5.56 8.16
CA GLU A 33 10.37 -6.82 7.57
C GLU A 33 9.25 -7.63 6.88
N VAL A 34 8.18 -6.94 6.43
CA VAL A 34 7.10 -7.55 5.65
C VAL A 34 7.61 -7.78 4.21
N PRO A 35 7.56 -9.02 3.70
CA PRO A 35 8.21 -9.41 2.44
C PRO A 35 7.39 -9.02 1.21
N LEU A 36 7.02 -7.73 1.09
CA LEU A 36 6.37 -7.24 -0.12
C LEU A 36 7.33 -7.28 -1.31
N ASP A 37 6.83 -7.69 -2.45
CA ASP A 37 7.52 -7.55 -3.73
C ASP A 37 7.46 -6.09 -4.21
N PHE A 38 8.61 -5.50 -4.48
CA PHE A 38 8.72 -4.13 -4.99
C PHE A 38 9.96 -3.94 -5.86
N LYS A 39 10.03 -2.80 -6.55
CA LYS A 39 11.20 -2.45 -7.37
C LYS A 39 11.51 -0.96 -7.38
N CYS A 40 10.61 -0.13 -7.94
CA CYS A 40 10.96 1.25 -8.26
C CYS A 40 10.73 2.27 -7.13
N GLN A 41 9.82 1.99 -6.20
CA GLN A 41 9.41 2.87 -5.08
C GLN A 41 8.90 4.28 -5.49
N LYS A 42 8.66 4.53 -6.78
CA LYS A 42 8.36 5.87 -7.33
C LYS A 42 7.00 5.99 -8.03
N GLY A 43 6.22 4.91 -8.03
CA GLY A 43 4.96 4.83 -8.78
C GLY A 43 5.15 4.59 -10.29
N ASN A 44 6.34 4.20 -10.74
CA ASN A 44 6.63 3.99 -12.18
C ASN A 44 6.45 2.54 -12.64
N CYS A 45 6.35 1.58 -11.71
CA CYS A 45 6.11 0.17 -11.98
C CYS A 45 4.93 -0.34 -11.15
N LYS A 46 4.38 -1.50 -11.50
CA LYS A 46 3.25 -2.15 -10.81
C LYS A 46 3.67 -3.26 -9.83
N ARG A 47 4.95 -3.38 -9.50
CA ARG A 47 5.45 -4.53 -8.72
C ARG A 47 4.98 -4.51 -7.26
N CYS A 48 4.86 -3.32 -6.67
CA CYS A 48 4.32 -3.13 -5.32
C CYS A 48 2.80 -2.94 -5.29
N VAL A 49 2.08 -3.50 -6.26
CA VAL A 49 0.61 -3.53 -6.19
C VAL A 49 0.22 -4.41 -5.02
N ILE A 50 -0.67 -3.89 -4.19
CA ILE A 50 -1.27 -4.57 -3.04
C ILE A 50 -2.78 -4.38 -3.11
N GLU A 51 -3.53 -5.33 -2.56
CA GLU A 51 -4.95 -5.17 -2.30
C GLU A 51 -5.14 -4.70 -0.86
N LEU A 52 -5.89 -3.62 -0.65
CA LEU A 52 -6.26 -3.17 0.69
C LEU A 52 -7.46 -3.99 1.19
N LEU A 53 -7.26 -4.73 2.27
CA LEU A 53 -8.32 -5.53 2.90
C LEU A 53 -9.00 -4.77 4.04
N SER A 54 -8.23 -3.98 4.80
CA SER A 54 -8.74 -3.16 5.91
C SER A 54 -7.93 -1.87 6.10
N GLY A 55 -8.49 -0.91 6.84
CA GLY A 55 -7.80 0.31 7.24
C GLY A 55 -7.62 1.37 6.14
N LYS A 56 -8.43 1.32 5.08
CA LYS A 56 -8.43 2.32 3.99
C LYS A 56 -8.71 3.73 4.49
N GLU A 57 -9.52 3.87 5.53
CA GLU A 57 -9.87 5.12 6.21
C GLU A 57 -8.68 5.80 6.88
N LEU A 58 -7.58 5.07 7.11
CA LEU A 58 -6.35 5.58 7.69
C LEU A 58 -5.38 6.13 6.63
N LEU A 59 -5.73 5.99 5.34
CA LEU A 59 -4.83 6.19 4.20
C LEU A 59 -5.35 7.27 3.26
N ASN A 60 -4.43 7.87 2.50
CA ASN A 60 -4.78 8.82 1.46
C ASN A 60 -5.59 8.18 0.33
N SER A 61 -6.40 8.99 -0.33
CA SER A 61 -7.04 8.65 -1.60
C SER A 61 -6.00 8.28 -2.67
N PRO A 62 -6.38 7.50 -3.71
CA PRO A 62 -5.49 7.18 -4.82
C PRO A 62 -4.84 8.43 -5.42
N THR A 63 -3.53 8.34 -5.66
CA THR A 63 -2.74 9.42 -6.27
C THR A 63 -2.91 9.41 -7.79
N GLU A 64 -2.59 10.52 -8.47
CA GLU A 64 -2.63 10.61 -9.94
C GLU A 64 -1.82 9.50 -10.63
N LYS A 65 -0.64 9.15 -10.08
CA LYS A 65 0.18 8.05 -10.60
C LYS A 65 -0.50 6.70 -10.49
N GLU A 66 -1.31 6.48 -9.47
CA GLU A 66 -2.07 5.24 -9.36
C GLU A 66 -3.18 5.20 -10.42
N TYR A 67 -3.88 6.31 -10.65
CA TYR A 67 -4.85 6.42 -11.74
C TYR A 67 -4.21 6.23 -13.13
N GLU A 68 -2.98 6.68 -13.33
CA GLU A 68 -2.25 6.45 -14.59
C GLU A 68 -1.79 5.00 -14.77
N LYS A 69 -1.41 4.32 -13.67
CA LYS A 69 -0.78 3.00 -13.74
C LYS A 69 -1.74 1.85 -13.58
N ILE A 70 -2.71 1.94 -12.68
CA ILE A 70 -3.61 0.84 -12.32
C ILE A 70 -5.09 1.31 -12.27
N PRO A 71 -5.59 2.08 -13.25
CA PRO A 71 -6.93 2.69 -13.17
C PRO A 71 -8.04 1.67 -12.94
N GLU A 72 -7.98 0.54 -13.64
CA GLU A 72 -8.99 -0.53 -13.57
C GLU A 72 -8.93 -1.31 -12.24
N ASP A 73 -7.76 -1.36 -11.59
CA ASP A 73 -7.57 -2.12 -10.35
C ASP A 73 -7.97 -1.29 -9.11
N LEU A 74 -8.00 0.06 -9.21
CA LEU A 74 -8.32 0.94 -8.09
C LEU A 74 -9.72 0.68 -7.51
N ASP A 75 -10.70 0.39 -8.38
CA ASP A 75 -12.07 0.07 -7.99
C ASP A 75 -12.16 -1.26 -7.23
N GLY A 76 -11.23 -2.19 -7.51
CA GLY A 76 -11.07 -3.46 -6.80
C GLY A 76 -10.35 -3.34 -5.45
N GLY A 77 -9.99 -2.14 -5.00
CA GLY A 77 -9.25 -1.93 -3.75
C GLY A 77 -7.74 -2.12 -3.88
N PHE A 78 -7.21 -2.26 -5.10
CA PHE A 78 -5.78 -2.34 -5.33
C PHE A 78 -5.14 -0.97 -5.29
N ARG A 79 -3.91 -0.90 -4.78
CA ARG A 79 -3.12 0.32 -4.62
C ARG A 79 -1.65 0.04 -4.90
N LEU A 80 -0.89 1.08 -5.24
CA LEU A 80 0.57 1.00 -5.25
C LEU A 80 1.08 1.30 -3.84
N ALA A 81 1.62 0.31 -3.13
CA ALA A 81 2.10 0.50 -1.75
C ALA A 81 3.09 1.68 -1.59
N CYS A 82 3.87 1.99 -2.65
CA CYS A 82 4.79 3.13 -2.65
C CYS A 82 4.14 4.51 -2.84
N GLN A 83 2.84 4.60 -3.10
CA GLN A 83 2.07 5.85 -3.24
C GLN A 83 1.03 6.02 -2.13
N VAL A 84 0.91 5.03 -1.25
CA VAL A 84 0.00 5.06 -0.11
C VAL A 84 0.73 5.66 1.09
N THR A 85 0.10 6.61 1.77
CA THR A 85 0.57 7.29 2.98
C THR A 85 -0.57 7.46 3.97
N PRO A 86 -0.32 7.41 5.28
CA PRO A 86 -1.35 7.66 6.28
C PRO A 86 -1.81 9.13 6.29
N ILE A 87 -3.09 9.37 6.63
CA ILE A 87 -3.69 10.71 6.79
C ILE A 87 -3.49 11.31 8.21
#